data_AF-A0AAW2LY01-F1
#
_entry.id   AF-A0AAW2LY01-F1
#
_cell.length_a   1.000
_cell.length_b   1.000
_cell.length_c   1.000
_cell.angle_alpha   90.00
_cell.angle_beta   90.00
_cell.angle_gamma   90.00
#
_symmetry.space_group_name_H-M   'P 1'
#
loop_
_entity.id
_entity.type
_entity.pdbx_description
1 polymer ?
#
loop_
_entity_poly.entity_id
_entity_poly.type
_entity_poly.pdbx_seq_one_letter_code
_entity_poly.pdbx_strand_id
1 'polypeptide(L)'
;MGPAGELRYPSYPEQNGTWRFPGIGAFQCYDKYMLSSLKSAAEGIGKPEWGATGPTDAGNYNSWPEDTNFFKKEGGGWNSSYGQFFLSWYSQMLLNHGERILLSAKSIFEKRRVKLSAKIAGIHWHYGTRSHAPA
;
A
#
# COMPACT_ATOMS: atom_id res chain seq x y z
N MET A 1 -0.76 -9.83 10.05
CA MET A 1 -1.59 -8.68 9.69
C MET A 1 -0.72 -7.50 9.36
N GLY A 2 0.10 -7.01 10.31
CA GLY A 2 1.03 -5.91 10.04
C GLY A 2 1.37 -5.11 11.31
N PRO A 3 1.94 -3.90 11.15
CA PRO A 3 2.27 -2.99 12.25
C PRO A 3 1.06 -2.70 13.14
N ALA A 4 1.27 -2.57 14.45
CA ALA A 4 0.21 -2.37 15.44
C ALA A 4 -0.94 -3.41 15.40
N GLY A 5 -0.71 -4.59 14.81
CA GLY A 5 -1.71 -5.64 14.61
C GLY A 5 -2.70 -5.38 13.47
N GLU A 6 -2.46 -4.35 12.65
CA GLU A 6 -3.37 -3.89 11.59
C GLU A 6 -3.02 -4.51 10.24
N LEU A 7 -4.03 -4.74 9.39
CA LEU A 7 -3.83 -5.10 7.99
C LEU A 7 -3.46 -3.85 7.20
N ARG A 8 -2.18 -3.51 7.20
CA ARG A 8 -1.61 -2.39 6.43
C ARG A 8 -0.10 -2.52 6.29
N TYR A 9 0.47 -1.64 5.48
CA TYR A 9 1.90 -1.40 5.40
C TYR A 9 2.42 -0.46 6.51
N PRO A 10 3.72 -0.51 6.86
CA PRO A 10 4.38 0.39 7.83
C PRO A 10 4.72 1.75 7.20
N SER A 11 3.75 2.38 6.58
CA SER A 11 3.99 3.43 5.57
C SER A 11 4.03 4.85 6.17
N TYR A 12 3.68 5.00 7.46
CA TYR A 12 3.82 6.19 8.31
C TYR A 12 4.56 5.89 9.64
N PRO A 13 5.86 5.56 9.61
CA PRO A 13 6.62 5.27 10.83
C PRO A 13 6.92 6.57 11.60
N GLU A 14 6.29 6.75 12.77
CA GLU A 14 6.54 7.90 13.66
C GLU A 14 7.92 7.87 14.34
N GLN A 15 8.56 6.69 14.35
CA GLN A 15 9.84 6.51 15.03
C GLN A 15 10.89 7.48 14.48
N ASN A 16 11.61 8.15 15.39
CA ASN A 16 12.68 9.11 15.07
C ASN A 16 12.24 10.29 14.18
N GLY A 17 10.93 10.56 14.07
CA GLY A 17 10.40 11.65 13.26
C GLY A 17 10.54 11.43 11.75
N THR A 18 10.71 10.18 11.29
CA THR A 18 10.74 9.82 9.86
C THR A 18 9.46 10.31 9.16
N TRP A 19 8.32 10.08 9.78
CA TRP A 19 7.03 10.61 9.36
C TRP A 19 6.43 11.49 10.46
N ARG A 20 5.73 12.55 10.06
CA ARG A 20 4.95 13.43 10.92
C ARG A 20 3.58 13.64 10.30
N PHE A 21 2.55 13.61 11.13
CA PHE A 21 1.20 13.94 10.69
C PHE A 21 1.14 15.38 10.12
N PRO A 22 0.46 15.63 8.99
CA PRO A 22 -0.35 14.70 8.20
C PRO A 22 0.35 14.22 6.91
N GLY A 23 1.65 13.91 6.89
CA GLY A 23 2.36 13.56 5.65
C GLY A 23 1.78 12.35 4.89
N ILE A 24 2.04 12.28 3.58
CA ILE A 24 1.58 11.20 2.68
C ILE A 24 2.28 9.84 2.86
N GLY A 25 3.19 9.69 3.83
CA GLY A 25 3.88 8.42 4.02
C GLY A 25 4.74 8.01 2.82
N ALA A 26 5.01 6.71 2.69
CA ALA A 26 5.75 6.16 1.56
C ALA A 26 5.35 4.71 1.27
N PHE A 27 5.39 4.31 -0.01
CA PHE A 27 5.19 2.92 -0.40
C PHE A 27 6.24 1.99 0.24
N GLN A 28 5.79 0.88 0.80
CA GLN A 28 6.63 -0.10 1.51
C GLN A 28 6.70 -1.40 0.72
N CYS A 29 7.32 -1.35 -0.47
CA CYS A 29 7.38 -2.48 -1.41
C CYS A 29 8.75 -2.68 -2.08
N TYR A 30 9.82 -2.13 -1.49
CA TYR A 30 11.15 -2.13 -2.10
C TYR A 30 12.05 -3.27 -1.63
N ASP A 31 11.54 -4.21 -0.83
CA ASP A 31 12.27 -5.44 -0.56
C ASP A 31 12.32 -6.34 -1.81
N LYS A 32 13.34 -7.20 -1.87
CA LYS A 32 13.59 -8.05 -3.04
C LYS A 32 12.42 -8.95 -3.43
N TYR A 33 11.56 -9.35 -2.50
CA TYR A 33 10.44 -10.24 -2.78
C TYR A 33 9.26 -9.47 -3.39
N MET A 34 8.93 -8.31 -2.82
CA MET A 34 7.91 -7.42 -3.38
C MET A 34 8.32 -6.91 -4.77
N LEU A 35 9.58 -6.52 -4.96
CA LEU A 35 10.09 -6.12 -6.28
C LEU A 35 10.02 -7.26 -7.31
N SER A 36 10.37 -8.49 -6.91
CA SER A 36 10.21 -9.65 -7.79
C SER A 36 8.74 -9.90 -8.14
N SER A 37 7.82 -9.75 -7.19
CA SER A 37 6.39 -9.90 -7.45
C SER A 37 5.85 -8.82 -8.38
N LEU A 38 6.26 -7.56 -8.19
CA LEU A 38 5.88 -6.44 -9.06
C LEU A 38 6.37 -6.69 -10.50
N LYS A 39 7.63 -7.12 -10.64
CA LYS A 39 8.21 -7.46 -11.94
C LYS A 39 7.39 -8.54 -12.66
N SER A 40 7.07 -9.64 -11.98
CA SER A 40 6.25 -10.70 -12.57
C SER A 40 4.83 -10.24 -12.91
N ALA A 41 4.22 -9.39 -12.09
CA ALA A 41 2.90 -8.82 -12.39
C ALA A 41 2.92 -7.94 -13.65
N ALA A 42 3.99 -7.16 -13.82
CA ALA A 42 4.18 -6.28 -14.98
C ALA A 42 4.47 -7.07 -16.27
N GLU A 43 5.29 -8.12 -16.18
CA GLU A 43 5.52 -9.07 -17.29
C GLU A 43 4.23 -9.77 -17.71
N GLY A 44 3.39 -10.17 -16.75
CA GLY A 44 2.11 -10.85 -17.01
C GLY A 44 1.08 -10.02 -17.79
N ILE A 45 1.23 -8.69 -17.82
CA ILE A 45 0.38 -7.80 -18.62
C ILE A 45 1.10 -7.25 -19.87
N GLY A 46 2.28 -7.77 -20.19
CA GLY A 46 3.07 -7.32 -21.34
C GLY A 46 3.66 -5.91 -21.18
N LYS A 47 3.88 -5.46 -19.94
CA LYS A 47 4.46 -4.15 -19.59
C LYS A 47 5.68 -4.31 -18.66
N PRO A 48 6.72 -5.05 -19.05
CA PRO A 48 7.87 -5.34 -18.18
C PRO A 48 8.53 -4.08 -17.60
N GLU A 49 8.47 -2.94 -18.32
CA GLU A 49 9.01 -1.65 -17.88
C GLU A 49 8.30 -1.09 -16.64
N TRP A 50 7.04 -1.47 -16.38
CA TRP A 50 6.31 -1.08 -15.16
C TRP A 50 6.78 -1.86 -13.92
N GLY A 51 7.51 -2.95 -14.13
CA GLY A 51 7.98 -3.85 -13.09
C GLY A 51 9.34 -3.50 -12.49
N ALA A 52 10.02 -2.47 -13.01
CA ALA A 52 11.40 -2.17 -12.64
C ALA A 52 11.53 -1.68 -11.19
N THR A 53 10.59 -0.86 -10.72
CA THR A 53 10.49 -0.35 -9.35
C THR A 53 9.09 0.23 -9.12
N GLY A 54 8.75 0.56 -7.86
CA GLY A 54 7.57 1.37 -7.56
C GLY A 54 7.72 2.83 -8.00
N PRO A 55 6.65 3.65 -7.91
CA PRO A 55 6.67 5.05 -8.32
C PRO A 55 7.83 5.82 -7.68
N THR A 56 8.62 6.50 -8.49
CA THR A 56 9.78 7.30 -8.04
C THR A 56 9.44 8.78 -7.87
N ASP A 57 8.24 9.19 -8.27
CA ASP A 57 7.72 10.55 -8.28
C ASP A 57 6.62 10.77 -7.21
N ALA A 58 6.54 9.86 -6.24
CA ALA A 58 5.58 9.84 -5.14
C ALA A 58 5.92 10.76 -3.97
N GLY A 59 7.04 11.48 -4.02
CA GLY A 59 7.49 12.34 -2.93
C GLY A 59 8.12 11.56 -1.78
N ASN A 60 8.08 12.14 -0.57
CA ASN A 60 8.60 11.53 0.64
C ASN A 60 7.55 11.51 1.77
N TYR A 61 7.89 10.87 2.90
CA TYR A 61 7.01 10.71 4.06
C TYR A 61 6.22 11.95 4.46
N ASN A 62 6.82 13.14 4.38
CA ASN A 62 6.24 14.38 4.88
C ASN A 62 5.76 15.33 3.76
N SER A 63 5.76 14.89 2.50
CA SER A 63 5.21 15.65 1.39
C SER A 63 3.70 15.83 1.54
N TRP A 64 3.14 16.88 0.93
CA TRP A 64 1.71 17.00 0.67
C TRP A 64 1.36 16.39 -0.69
N PRO A 65 0.13 15.90 -0.91
CA PRO A 65 -0.26 15.27 -2.17
C PRO A 65 -0.01 16.17 -3.38
N GLU A 66 -0.41 17.44 -3.30
CA GLU A 66 -0.27 18.42 -4.38
C GLU A 66 1.19 18.78 -4.71
N ASP A 67 2.13 18.52 -3.80
CA ASP A 67 3.56 18.76 -4.00
C ASP A 67 4.25 17.59 -4.73
N THR A 68 3.51 16.53 -5.09
CA THR A 68 4.07 15.34 -5.72
C THR A 68 3.50 15.13 -7.11
N ASN A 69 4.34 14.68 -8.05
CA ASN A 69 3.86 14.37 -9.39
C ASN A 69 2.96 13.14 -9.40
N PHE A 70 3.18 12.19 -8.49
CA PHE A 70 2.33 11.01 -8.42
C PHE A 70 0.96 11.32 -7.81
N PHE A 71 0.84 12.10 -6.72
CA PHE A 71 -0.43 12.25 -5.97
C PHE A 71 -1.18 13.57 -6.19
N LYS A 72 -0.62 14.54 -6.92
CA LYS A 72 -1.34 15.80 -7.22
C LYS A 72 -2.67 15.57 -7.92
N LYS A 73 -3.61 16.49 -7.73
CA LYS A 73 -4.97 16.35 -8.27
C LYS A 73 -4.98 16.31 -9.79
N GLU A 74 -4.35 17.30 -10.43
CA GLU A 74 -4.39 17.47 -11.88
C GLU A 74 -3.17 16.81 -12.52
N GLY A 75 -3.42 15.82 -13.40
CA GLY A 75 -2.35 15.08 -14.08
C GLY A 75 -1.48 14.23 -13.14
N GLY A 76 -1.99 13.85 -11.97
CA GLY A 76 -1.27 12.99 -11.03
C GLY A 76 -1.05 11.58 -11.57
N GLY A 77 0.17 11.07 -11.39
CA GLY A 77 0.57 9.72 -11.80
C GLY A 77 -0.35 8.62 -11.27
N TRP A 78 -0.98 8.81 -10.11
CA TRP A 78 -1.94 7.89 -9.48
C TRP A 78 -3.12 7.51 -10.39
N ASN A 79 -3.55 8.41 -11.28
CA ASN A 79 -4.66 8.18 -12.20
C ASN A 79 -4.22 7.77 -13.62
N SER A 80 -2.92 7.60 -13.85
CA SER A 80 -2.40 7.05 -15.11
C SER A 80 -2.60 5.54 -15.18
N SER A 81 -2.44 4.93 -16.37
CA SER A 81 -2.50 3.47 -16.52
C SER A 81 -1.46 2.75 -15.67
N TYR A 82 -0.24 3.29 -15.55
CA TYR A 82 0.79 2.76 -14.67
C TYR A 82 0.39 2.90 -13.20
N GLY A 83 -0.12 4.07 -12.79
CA GLY A 83 -0.56 4.31 -11.41
C GLY A 83 -1.67 3.36 -10.99
N GLN A 84 -2.69 3.16 -11.83
CA GLN A 84 -3.76 2.21 -11.58
C GLN A 84 -3.25 0.77 -11.47
N PHE A 85 -2.33 0.36 -12.35
CA PHE A 85 -1.68 -0.95 -12.27
C PHE A 85 -0.93 -1.12 -10.94
N PHE A 86 -0.05 -0.18 -10.60
CA PHE A 86 0.79 -0.26 -9.41
C PHE A 86 -0.07 -0.27 -8.12
N LEU A 87 -1.04 0.64 -8.01
CA LEU A 87 -1.93 0.73 -6.84
C LEU A 87 -2.83 -0.52 -6.72
N SER A 88 -3.29 -1.09 -7.84
CA SER A 88 -4.04 -2.35 -7.83
C SER A 88 -3.16 -3.51 -7.36
N TRP A 89 -1.94 -3.65 -7.88
CA TRP A 89 -1.00 -4.65 -7.42
C TRP A 89 -0.67 -4.49 -5.92
N TYR A 90 -0.35 -3.27 -5.48
CA TYR A 90 0.06 -2.98 -4.11
C TYR A 90 -1.06 -3.27 -3.10
N SER A 91 -2.29 -2.86 -3.41
CA SER A 91 -3.46 -3.16 -2.56
C SER A 91 -3.83 -4.65 -2.58
N GLN A 92 -3.77 -5.31 -3.75
CA GLN A 92 -4.04 -6.75 -3.86
C GLN A 92 -3.03 -7.58 -3.07
N MET A 93 -1.77 -7.17 -3.00
CA MET A 93 -0.77 -7.85 -2.18
C MET A 93 -1.14 -7.87 -0.70
N LEU A 94 -1.69 -6.77 -0.18
CA LEU A 94 -2.16 -6.67 1.19
C LEU A 94 -3.43 -7.50 1.42
N LEU A 95 -4.39 -7.48 0.49
CA LEU A 95 -5.60 -8.31 0.56
C LEU A 95 -5.25 -9.81 0.58
N ASN A 96 -4.37 -10.25 -0.32
CA ASN A 96 -3.90 -11.63 -0.38
C ASN A 96 -3.16 -12.03 0.91
N HIS A 97 -2.40 -11.12 1.53
CA HIS A 97 -1.77 -11.36 2.83
C HIS A 97 -2.83 -11.59 3.93
N GLY A 98 -3.83 -10.71 4.00
CA GLY A 98 -4.93 -10.84 4.95
C GLY A 98 -5.70 -12.14 4.79
N GLU A 99 -6.05 -12.50 3.55
CA GLU A 99 -6.76 -13.74 3.23
C GLU A 99 -5.98 -14.98 3.67
N ARG A 100 -4.69 -15.10 3.32
CA ARG A 100 -3.87 -16.27 3.70
C ARG A 100 -3.81 -16.46 5.22
N ILE A 101 -3.66 -15.38 5.97
CA ILE A 101 -3.64 -15.45 7.45
C ILE A 101 -5.01 -15.82 8.00
N LEU A 102 -6.08 -15.19 7.51
CA LEU A 102 -7.43 -15.44 8.00
C LEU A 102 -7.93 -16.84 7.67
N LEU A 103 -7.59 -17.38 6.49
CA LEU A 103 -7.89 -18.77 6.13
C LEU A 103 -7.15 -19.76 7.04
N SER A 104 -5.89 -19.46 7.37
CA SER A 104 -5.09 -20.27 8.30
C SER A 104 -5.65 -20.20 9.73
N ALA A 105 -6.07 -19.02 10.19
CA ALA A 105 -6.75 -18.87 11.49
C ALA A 105 -8.09 -19.61 11.49
N LYS A 106 -8.89 -19.47 10.42
CA LYS A 106 -10.17 -20.16 10.28
C LYS A 106 -10.01 -21.67 10.41
N SER A 107 -9.04 -22.29 9.73
CA SER A 107 -8.85 -23.75 9.81
C SER A 107 -8.52 -24.26 11.22
N ILE A 108 -7.77 -23.48 12.00
CA ILE A 108 -7.42 -23.81 13.39
C ILE A 108 -8.62 -23.67 14.33
N PHE A 109 -9.41 -22.61 14.13
CA PHE A 109 -10.47 -22.22 15.05
C PHE A 109 -11.88 -22.65 14.60
N GLU A 110 -12.02 -23.33 13.46
CA GLU A 110 -13.30 -23.69 12.85
C GLU A 110 -14.26 -24.41 13.81
N LYS A 111 -13.73 -25.34 14.62
CA LYS A 111 -14.53 -26.12 15.58
C LYS A 111 -14.67 -25.44 16.94
N ARG A 112 -14.08 -24.24 17.12
CA ARG A 112 -14.16 -23.46 18.36
C ARG A 112 -15.20 -22.36 18.18
N ARG A 113 -16.02 -22.11 19.21
CA ARG A 113 -17.05 -21.05 19.21
C ARG A 113 -16.44 -19.67 19.46
N VAL A 114 -15.46 -19.28 18.64
CA VAL A 114 -14.76 -17.99 18.75
C VAL A 114 -14.99 -17.15 17.51
N LYS A 115 -15.00 -15.82 17.67
CA LYS A 115 -15.08 -14.88 16.55
C LYS A 115 -13.66 -14.50 16.11
N LEU A 116 -13.39 -14.62 14.81
CA LEU A 116 -12.18 -14.09 14.20
C LEU A 116 -12.41 -12.64 13.76
N SER A 117 -11.42 -11.80 13.96
CA SER A 117 -11.44 -10.40 13.53
C SER A 117 -10.07 -9.98 13.01
N ALA A 118 -10.06 -8.97 12.14
CA ALA A 118 -8.87 -8.29 11.67
C ALA A 118 -9.02 -6.79 11.98
N LYS A 119 -7.93 -6.14 12.38
CA LYS A 119 -7.91 -4.70 12.60
C LYS A 119 -7.50 -4.01 11.30
N ILE A 120 -8.26 -3.00 10.88
CA ILE A 120 -7.94 -2.14 9.73
C ILE A 120 -7.56 -0.76 10.28
N ALA A 121 -6.51 -0.16 9.75
CA ALA A 121 -6.07 1.17 10.19
C ALA A 121 -7.02 2.26 9.68
N GLY A 122 -7.28 3.26 10.52
CA GLY A 122 -8.05 4.45 10.15
C GLY A 122 -7.13 5.54 9.59
N ILE A 123 -6.88 5.52 8.29
CA ILE A 123 -6.07 6.55 7.59
C ILE A 123 -7.02 7.63 7.08
N HIS A 124 -7.20 8.69 7.86
CA HIS A 124 -8.23 9.71 7.60
C HIS A 124 -7.67 11.01 7.00
N TRP A 125 -6.36 11.27 7.11
CA TRP A 125 -5.76 12.43 6.48
C TRP A 125 -5.71 12.24 4.98
N HIS A 126 -5.72 13.36 4.24
CA HIS A 126 -5.84 13.40 2.79
C HIS A 126 -7.06 12.71 2.18
N TYR A 127 -8.00 12.18 2.97
CA TYR A 127 -9.25 11.60 2.49
C TYR A 127 -10.07 12.59 1.65
N GLY A 128 -9.98 13.88 1.94
CA GLY A 128 -10.63 14.93 1.13
C GLY A 128 -9.97 15.24 -0.21
N THR A 129 -8.79 14.67 -0.50
CA THR A 129 -8.08 14.87 -1.78
C THR A 129 -8.51 13.83 -2.81
N ARG A 130 -8.30 14.10 -4.11
CA ARG A 130 -8.68 13.14 -5.15
C ARG A 130 -7.85 11.85 -5.11
N SER A 131 -6.56 11.98 -4.84
CA SER A 131 -5.63 10.83 -4.80
C SER A 131 -5.81 9.97 -3.56
N HIS A 132 -6.45 10.48 -2.50
CA HIS A 132 -6.48 9.83 -1.18
C HIS A 132 -5.09 9.35 -0.79
N ALA A 133 -4.07 10.21 -1.05
CA ALA A 133 -2.67 9.83 -0.97
C ALA A 133 -2.46 9.00 0.30
N PRO A 134 -1.94 7.77 0.15
CA PRO A 134 -1.96 6.80 1.21
C PRO A 134 -1.14 7.31 2.37
N ALA A 135 -1.26 6.63 3.48
CA ALA A 135 -0.21 6.66 4.46
C ALA A 135 0.51 5.35 4.42
#